data_AF-A0A7C0U2B1-F1
#
_entry.id   AF-A0A7C0U2B1-F1
#
_cell.length_a   1.000
_cell.length_b   1.000
_cell.length_c   1.000
_cell.angle_alpha   90.00
_cell.angle_beta   90.00
_cell.angle_gamma   90.00
#
_symmetry.space_group_name_H-M   'P 1'
#
loop_
_entity.id
_entity.type
_entity.pdbx_description
1 polymer ?
#
loop_
_entity_poly.entity_id
_entity_poly.type
_entity_poly.pdbx_seq_one_letter_code
_entity_poly.pdbx_strand_id
1 'polypeptide(L)'
;MHLILSASGGFGGGLAGMRLTCGALLGGALALGFLLPYPENLIAVRILKRNFELEFGYTFCKDLIGSLNWHPYELKKFIKRKRICLEIVGKTTLWVKNLSINKPKNLTISPSCYLPQKLPYFLQRAAKVFEGGLAYTFDICGIVILKIMYVSLLENKWPIPLQNVFSMIKSHKIAVDFKKKTGSLFCKDIKGCFSIY
;
A
#
# COMPACT_ATOMS: atom_id res chain seq x y z
N MET A 1 -17.07 2.66 4.60
CA MET A 1 -15.86 3.15 5.30
C MET A 1 -15.14 2.06 6.09
N HIS A 2 -15.84 1.21 6.86
CA HIS A 2 -15.25 0.08 7.60
C HIS A 2 -14.38 -0.87 6.74
N LEU A 3 -14.85 -1.26 5.54
CA LEU A 3 -14.09 -2.15 4.64
C LEU A 3 -12.71 -1.61 4.23
N ILE A 4 -12.58 -0.30 3.97
CA ILE A 4 -11.30 0.33 3.59
C ILE A 4 -10.32 0.29 4.78
N LEU A 5 -10.80 0.63 5.97
CA LEU A 5 -10.01 0.62 7.20
C LEU A 5 -9.52 -0.81 7.50
N SER A 6 -10.42 -1.80 7.40
CA SER A 6 -10.09 -3.20 7.63
C SER A 6 -9.12 -3.77 6.59
N ALA A 7 -9.26 -3.41 5.31
CA ALA A 7 -8.31 -3.80 4.27
C ALA A 7 -6.92 -3.19 4.46
N SER A 8 -6.83 -2.02 5.12
CA SER A 8 -5.57 -1.33 5.39
C SER A 8 -4.80 -1.86 6.61
N GLY A 9 -5.37 -2.79 7.39
CA GLY A 9 -4.73 -3.36 8.59
C GLY A 9 -3.37 -4.02 8.32
N GLY A 10 -3.18 -4.58 7.11
CA GLY A 10 -1.91 -5.17 6.67
C GLY A 10 -0.81 -4.16 6.27
N PHE A 11 -1.07 -2.86 6.32
CA PHE A 11 -0.10 -1.81 5.96
C PHE A 11 0.71 -1.29 7.16
N GLY A 12 0.41 -1.77 8.37
CA GLY A 12 1.12 -1.41 9.59
C GLY A 12 2.61 -1.78 9.54
N GLY A 13 3.48 -0.82 9.84
CA GLY A 13 4.93 -1.02 9.81
C GLY A 13 5.53 -1.14 8.39
N GLY A 14 4.82 -0.64 7.38
CA GLY A 14 5.08 -0.93 5.96
C GLY A 14 4.25 -2.12 5.49
N LEU A 15 4.32 -2.47 4.22
CA LEU A 15 3.58 -3.64 3.71
C LEU A 15 3.91 -4.89 4.54
N ALA A 16 2.90 -5.47 5.22
CA ALA A 16 3.01 -6.67 6.02
C ALA A 16 4.03 -6.61 7.19
N GLY A 17 4.30 -5.42 7.74
CA GLY A 17 5.32 -5.26 8.78
C GLY A 17 6.77 -5.53 8.30
N MET A 18 6.97 -5.78 7.00
CA MET A 18 8.27 -6.06 6.40
C MET A 18 9.10 -4.80 6.15
N ARG A 19 8.61 -3.63 6.59
CA ARG A 19 9.22 -2.32 6.37
C ARG A 19 9.45 -1.99 4.88
N LEU A 20 8.67 -2.60 3.99
CA LEU A 20 8.65 -2.30 2.56
C LEU A 20 7.88 -0.98 2.30
N THR A 21 7.20 -0.81 1.18
CA THR A 21 6.49 0.43 0.83
C THR A 21 5.65 0.93 2.02
N CYS A 22 5.80 2.22 2.32
CA CYS A 22 5.19 2.86 3.47
C CYS A 22 3.68 2.67 3.46
N GLY A 23 3.11 2.26 4.60
CA GLY A 23 1.69 2.04 4.72
C GLY A 23 0.84 3.29 4.48
N ALA A 24 1.37 4.47 4.81
CA ALA A 24 0.71 5.74 4.52
C ALA A 24 0.55 5.95 3.00
N LEU A 25 1.60 5.67 2.23
CA LEU A 25 1.58 5.79 0.78
C LEU A 25 0.61 4.77 0.13
N LEU A 26 0.63 3.52 0.59
CA LEU A 26 -0.31 2.48 0.14
C LEU A 26 -1.76 2.83 0.49
N GLY A 27 -2.00 3.31 1.71
CA GLY A 27 -3.32 3.76 2.14
C GLY A 27 -3.83 4.97 1.36
N GLY A 28 -2.96 5.94 1.09
CA GLY A 28 -3.29 7.10 0.26
C GLY A 28 -3.60 6.72 -1.18
N ALA A 29 -2.84 5.80 -1.76
CA ALA A 29 -3.12 5.30 -3.10
C ALA A 29 -4.44 4.53 -3.19
N LEU A 30 -4.72 3.68 -2.18
CA LEU A 30 -5.99 3.00 -2.05
C LEU A 30 -7.15 4.00 -1.96
N ALA A 31 -7.02 5.05 -1.14
CA ALA A 31 -8.03 6.09 -1.01
C ALA A 31 -8.31 6.79 -2.35
N LEU A 32 -7.27 7.18 -3.09
CA LEU A 32 -7.43 7.77 -4.43
C LEU A 32 -8.09 6.81 -5.43
N GLY A 33 -7.82 5.51 -5.34
CA GLY A 33 -8.49 4.48 -6.13
C GLY A 33 -10.01 4.42 -5.94
N PHE A 34 -10.49 4.79 -4.75
CA PHE A 34 -11.92 4.91 -4.43
C PHE A 34 -12.50 6.28 -4.74
N LEU A 35 -11.76 7.35 -4.45
CA LEU A 35 -12.24 8.72 -4.56
C LEU A 35 -12.30 9.21 -6.03
N LEU A 36 -11.48 8.64 -6.90
CA LEU A 36 -11.37 9.07 -8.29
C LEU A 36 -11.77 7.95 -9.27
N PRO A 37 -12.39 8.30 -10.41
CA PRO A 37 -12.56 7.35 -11.51
C PRO A 37 -11.21 7.01 -12.15
N TYR A 38 -11.24 5.98 -12.99
CA TYR A 38 -10.13 5.68 -13.89
C TYR A 38 -10.34 6.50 -15.16
N PRO A 39 -9.29 7.12 -15.75
CA PRO A 39 -7.85 6.98 -15.44
C PRO A 39 -7.29 7.95 -14.38
N GLU A 40 -8.09 8.87 -13.85
CA GLU A 40 -7.65 9.96 -12.97
C GLU A 40 -7.01 9.46 -11.68
N ASN A 41 -7.50 8.34 -11.15
CA ASN A 41 -6.95 7.68 -9.97
C ASN A 41 -5.48 7.28 -10.15
N LEU A 42 -5.10 6.73 -11.30
CA LEU A 42 -3.71 6.34 -11.59
C LEU A 42 -2.79 7.55 -11.63
N ILE A 43 -3.22 8.61 -12.30
CA ILE A 43 -2.44 9.84 -12.40
C ILE A 43 -2.28 10.47 -11.01
N ALA A 44 -3.35 10.51 -10.23
CA ALA A 44 -3.31 11.00 -8.86
C ALA A 44 -2.35 10.18 -7.97
N VAL A 45 -2.33 8.85 -8.11
CA VAL A 45 -1.40 7.99 -7.36
C VAL A 45 0.05 8.24 -7.78
N ARG A 46 0.33 8.48 -9.07
CA ARG A 46 1.67 8.85 -9.53
C ARG A 46 2.12 10.20 -8.96
N ILE A 47 1.23 11.20 -8.96
CA ILE A 47 1.53 12.51 -8.35
C ILE A 47 1.73 12.36 -6.84
N LEU A 48 0.89 11.57 -6.16
CA LEU A 48 1.02 11.28 -4.74
C LEU A 48 2.40 10.67 -4.42
N LYS A 49 2.81 9.64 -5.18
CA LYS A 49 4.12 9.00 -5.01
C LYS A 49 5.26 10.00 -5.23
N ARG A 50 5.17 10.82 -6.27
CA ARG A 50 6.19 11.85 -6.56
C ARG A 50 6.30 12.88 -5.44
N ASN A 51 5.17 13.37 -4.92
CA ASN A 51 5.17 14.28 -3.78
C ASN A 51 5.78 13.62 -2.54
N PHE A 52 5.48 12.33 -2.31
CA PHE A 52 6.04 11.56 -1.22
C PHE A 52 7.56 11.42 -1.33
N GLU A 53 8.07 11.10 -2.53
CA GLU A 53 9.50 10.99 -2.80
C GLU A 53 10.23 12.33 -2.71
N LEU A 54 9.63 13.42 -3.20
CA LEU A 54 10.21 14.76 -3.10
C LEU A 54 10.32 15.24 -1.65
N GLU A 55 9.31 14.94 -0.82
CA GLU A 55 9.28 15.38 0.57
C GLU A 55 10.17 14.52 1.48
N PHE A 56 10.15 13.19 1.30
CA PHE A 56 10.77 12.26 2.24
C PHE A 56 11.98 11.51 1.67
N GLY A 57 12.30 11.67 0.39
CA GLY A 57 13.41 11.01 -0.31
C GLY A 57 13.21 9.53 -0.64
N TYR A 58 12.39 8.81 0.15
CA TYR A 58 12.22 7.36 0.05
C TYR A 58 10.75 6.94 0.10
N THR A 59 10.42 5.79 -0.47
CA THR A 59 9.07 5.18 -0.36
C THR A 59 9.00 4.01 0.60
N PHE A 60 10.14 3.39 0.95
CA PHE A 60 10.18 2.27 1.89
C PHE A 60 10.19 2.73 3.34
N CYS A 61 9.38 2.06 4.16
CA CYS A 61 9.21 2.36 5.57
C CYS A 61 10.51 2.17 6.38
N LYS A 62 11.37 1.22 5.98
CA LYS A 62 12.69 1.01 6.59
C LYS A 62 13.61 2.23 6.43
N ASP A 63 13.49 2.96 5.32
CA ASP A 63 14.39 4.07 5.00
C ASP A 63 13.86 5.37 5.63
N LEU A 64 12.53 5.51 5.72
CA LEU A 64 11.85 6.65 6.37
C LEU A 64 12.00 6.68 7.89
N ILE A 65 11.98 5.51 8.52
CA ILE A 65 11.99 5.38 9.98
C ILE A 65 13.36 4.92 10.50
N GLY A 66 14.27 4.58 9.57
CA GLY A 66 15.55 3.96 9.85
C GLY A 66 15.45 2.46 10.14
N SER A 67 16.59 1.77 10.04
CA SER A 67 16.79 0.36 10.38
C SER A 67 16.72 0.07 11.88
N LEU A 68 16.00 0.89 12.66
CA LEU A 68 15.97 0.79 14.12
C LEU A 68 15.69 -0.66 14.53
N ASN A 69 16.72 -1.31 15.08
CA ASN A 69 16.62 -2.60 15.73
C ASN A 69 15.69 -2.40 16.92
N TRP A 70 14.59 -3.13 16.92
CA TRP A 70 13.50 -2.94 17.85
C TRP A 70 13.81 -3.63 19.16
N HIS A 71 13.83 -2.86 20.26
CA HIS A 71 13.51 -3.39 21.57
C HIS A 71 12.34 -2.60 22.16
N PRO A 72 11.26 -3.26 22.62
CA PRO A 72 10.08 -2.61 23.17
C PRO A 72 10.35 -1.76 24.43
N TYR A 73 11.55 -1.84 25.01
CA TYR A 73 11.96 -1.11 26.20
C TYR A 73 12.48 0.31 25.92
N GLU A 74 12.64 0.71 24.64
CA GLU A 74 13.14 2.03 24.29
C GLU A 74 12.02 3.04 24.00
N LEU A 75 11.32 3.46 25.06
CA LEU A 75 10.14 4.35 24.99
C LEU A 75 10.41 5.65 24.20
N LYS A 76 11.61 6.24 24.33
CA LYS A 76 12.00 7.44 23.57
C LYS A 76 12.04 7.20 22.05
N LYS A 77 12.57 6.04 21.62
CA LYS A 77 12.60 5.65 20.19
C LYS A 77 11.18 5.39 19.67
N PHE A 78 10.31 4.80 20.49
CA PHE A 78 8.90 4.57 20.15
C PHE A 78 8.13 5.89 19.94
N ILE A 79 8.25 6.85 20.86
CA ILE A 79 7.59 8.16 20.74
C ILE A 79 8.09 8.92 19.50
N LYS A 80 9.41 8.94 19.27
CA LYS A 80 10.00 9.58 18.08
C LYS A 80 9.45 8.97 16.79
N ARG A 81 9.38 7.64 16.70
CA ARG A 81 8.81 6.96 15.53
C ARG A 81 7.33 7.27 15.35
N LYS A 82 6.54 7.26 16.43
CA LYS A 82 5.11 7.58 16.38
C LYS A 82 4.90 8.96 15.79
N ARG A 83 5.69 9.95 16.21
CA ARG A 83 5.66 11.31 15.66
C ARG A 83 5.95 11.33 14.15
N ILE A 84 7.02 10.66 13.70
CA ILE A 84 7.37 10.57 12.28
C ILE A 84 6.25 9.90 11.47
N CYS A 85 5.70 8.78 11.94
CA CYS A 85 4.61 8.09 11.26
C CYS A 85 3.36 8.97 11.16
N LEU A 86 3.01 9.69 12.23
CA LEU A 86 1.88 10.61 12.25
C LEU A 86 2.09 11.80 11.29
N GLU A 87 3.30 12.34 11.21
CA GLU A 87 3.64 13.38 10.26
C GLU A 87 3.48 12.90 8.81
N ILE A 88 4.03 11.73 8.49
CA ILE A 88 3.91 11.12 7.16
C ILE A 88 2.43 10.90 6.80
N VAL A 89 1.65 10.34 7.73
CA VAL A 89 0.20 10.14 7.53
C VAL A 89 -0.51 11.48 7.32
N GLY A 90 -0.20 12.50 8.12
CA GLY A 90 -0.79 13.83 8.01
C GLY A 90 -0.54 14.48 6.65
N LYS A 91 0.72 14.53 6.20
CA LYS A 91 1.09 15.08 4.88
C LYS A 91 0.46 14.28 3.73
N THR A 92 0.52 12.95 3.81
CA THR A 92 -0.09 12.08 2.79
C THR A 92 -1.59 12.31 2.69
N THR A 93 -2.29 12.46 3.81
CA THR A 93 -3.73 12.74 3.84
C THR A 93 -4.06 14.09 3.20
N LEU A 94 -3.25 15.11 3.44
CA LEU A 94 -3.43 16.43 2.81
C LEU A 94 -3.28 16.35 1.28
N TRP A 95 -2.28 15.63 0.78
CA TRP A 95 -2.11 15.43 -0.65
C TRP A 95 -3.27 14.66 -1.27
N VAL A 96 -3.73 13.58 -0.62
CA VAL A 96 -4.91 12.82 -1.08
C VAL A 96 -6.13 13.73 -1.16
N LYS A 97 -6.38 14.55 -0.14
CA LYS A 97 -7.48 15.52 -0.13
C LYS A 97 -7.36 16.48 -1.32
N ASN A 98 -6.20 17.10 -1.50
CA ASN A 98 -5.99 18.07 -2.59
C ASN A 98 -6.15 17.43 -3.98
N LEU A 99 -5.61 16.22 -4.19
CA LEU A 99 -5.74 15.49 -5.45
C LEU A 99 -7.19 15.05 -5.73
N SER A 100 -7.95 14.70 -4.68
CA SER A 100 -9.36 14.34 -4.82
C SER A 100 -10.24 15.52 -5.25
N ILE A 101 -9.87 16.74 -4.84
CA ILE A 101 -10.59 17.98 -5.17
C ILE A 101 -10.18 18.47 -6.56
N ASN A 102 -8.87 18.56 -6.82
CA ASN A 102 -8.34 19.24 -8.00
C ASN A 102 -8.28 18.37 -9.26
N LYS A 103 -8.55 17.06 -9.15
CA LYS A 103 -8.64 16.06 -10.23
C LYS A 103 -7.61 16.24 -11.37
N PRO A 104 -6.51 15.45 -11.40
CA PRO A 104 -5.51 15.61 -12.44
C PRO A 104 -6.08 15.37 -13.85
N LYS A 105 -5.74 16.25 -14.80
CA LYS A 105 -6.20 16.18 -16.18
C LYS A 105 -5.45 15.12 -16.99
N ASN A 106 -6.14 14.57 -18.00
CA ASN A 106 -5.76 13.40 -18.80
C ASN A 106 -4.30 13.42 -19.29
N LEU A 107 -3.58 12.35 -18.95
CA LEU A 107 -2.39 11.87 -19.64
C LEU A 107 -2.75 10.51 -20.24
N THR A 108 -2.32 10.26 -21.48
CA THR A 108 -2.47 8.98 -22.17
C THR A 108 -1.84 7.87 -21.33
N ILE A 109 -2.63 6.85 -20.98
CA ILE A 109 -2.18 5.68 -20.23
C ILE A 109 -1.96 4.53 -21.21
N SER A 110 -0.76 3.93 -21.19
CA SER A 110 -0.44 2.71 -21.94
C SER A 110 -1.10 1.47 -21.29
N PRO A 111 -1.34 0.39 -22.07
CA PRO A 111 -2.23 -0.69 -21.67
C PRO A 111 -1.75 -1.47 -20.44
N SER A 112 -2.73 -1.87 -19.63
CA SER A 112 -2.68 -2.66 -18.40
C SER A 112 -2.50 -4.17 -18.62
N CYS A 113 -1.82 -4.89 -17.72
CA CYS A 113 -1.99 -6.34 -17.58
C CYS A 113 -3.46 -6.60 -17.16
N TYR A 114 -4.10 -7.61 -17.74
CA TYR A 114 -5.52 -7.92 -17.54
C TYR A 114 -5.87 -8.14 -16.05
N LEU A 115 -6.71 -7.26 -15.48
CA LEU A 115 -7.35 -7.53 -14.20
C LEU A 115 -8.40 -8.62 -14.36
N PRO A 116 -8.38 -9.70 -13.56
CA PRO A 116 -9.43 -10.71 -13.62
C PRO A 116 -10.77 -10.14 -13.13
N GLN A 117 -11.80 -10.30 -13.96
CA GLN A 117 -13.17 -9.78 -13.76
C GLN A 117 -13.91 -10.35 -12.53
N LYS A 118 -13.39 -11.40 -11.87
CA LYS A 118 -14.05 -12.11 -10.76
C LYS A 118 -13.77 -11.56 -9.35
N LEU A 119 -13.09 -10.42 -9.21
CA LEU A 119 -12.86 -9.82 -7.89
C LEU A 119 -14.11 -9.06 -7.37
N PRO A 120 -14.38 -9.02 -6.06
CA PRO A 120 -15.34 -8.08 -5.48
C PRO A 120 -15.04 -6.64 -5.92
N TYR A 121 -16.08 -5.83 -6.14
CA TYR A 121 -15.96 -4.45 -6.65
C TYR A 121 -14.91 -3.61 -5.92
N PHE A 122 -14.82 -3.76 -4.59
CA PHE A 122 -13.78 -3.12 -3.76
C PHE A 122 -12.36 -3.51 -4.20
N LEU A 123 -12.09 -4.81 -4.40
CA LEU A 123 -10.78 -5.29 -4.82
C LEU A 123 -10.48 -4.92 -6.28
N GLN A 124 -11.49 -4.81 -7.14
CA GLN A 124 -11.29 -4.30 -8.50
C GLN A 124 -10.78 -2.85 -8.49
N ARG A 125 -11.36 -1.99 -7.63
CA ARG A 125 -10.91 -0.59 -7.47
C ARG A 125 -9.48 -0.51 -6.94
N ALA A 126 -9.16 -1.30 -5.92
CA ALA A 126 -7.81 -1.39 -5.38
C ALA A 126 -6.81 -1.92 -6.42
N ALA A 127 -7.20 -2.94 -7.17
CA ALA A 127 -6.31 -3.59 -8.13
C ALA A 127 -5.96 -2.66 -9.30
N LYS A 128 -6.83 -1.73 -9.69
CA LYS A 128 -6.50 -0.70 -10.69
C LYS A 128 -5.37 0.22 -10.25
N VAL A 129 -5.30 0.63 -8.98
CA VAL A 129 -4.22 1.53 -8.50
C VAL A 129 -2.93 0.81 -8.15
N PHE A 130 -3.01 -0.50 -7.90
CA PHE A 130 -1.85 -1.34 -7.61
C PHE A 130 -1.37 -2.16 -8.81
N GLU A 131 -1.98 -1.97 -9.97
CA GLU A 131 -1.57 -2.69 -11.18
C GLU A 131 -0.14 -2.31 -11.59
N GLY A 132 0.68 -3.32 -11.92
CA GLY A 132 2.11 -3.12 -12.19
C GLY A 132 2.89 -2.57 -10.99
N GLY A 133 2.34 -2.63 -9.77
CA GLY A 133 2.89 -1.99 -8.57
C GLY A 133 2.13 -0.71 -8.21
N LEU A 134 2.72 0.19 -7.44
CA LEU A 134 2.06 1.44 -7.05
C LEU A 134 1.90 2.38 -8.27
N ALA A 135 0.80 2.27 -9.01
CA ALA A 135 0.56 2.96 -10.27
C ALA A 135 1.66 2.74 -11.34
N TYR A 136 2.00 1.48 -11.60
CA TYR A 136 3.01 1.04 -12.60
C TYR A 136 4.45 1.46 -12.31
N THR A 137 4.81 1.65 -11.04
CA THR A 137 6.21 1.92 -10.69
C THR A 137 7.05 0.66 -10.60
N PHE A 138 6.44 -0.52 -10.75
CA PHE A 138 7.11 -1.83 -10.65
C PHE A 138 7.87 -2.04 -9.34
N ASP A 139 7.47 -1.33 -8.29
CA ASP A 139 7.90 -1.55 -6.91
C ASP A 139 7.33 -2.91 -6.44
N ILE A 140 6.62 -2.96 -5.31
CA ILE A 140 5.99 -4.20 -4.87
C ILE A 140 4.85 -4.57 -5.81
N CYS A 141 4.79 -5.84 -6.23
CA CYS A 141 3.70 -6.29 -7.07
C CYS A 141 2.32 -6.09 -6.46
N GLY A 142 1.41 -5.54 -7.27
CA GLY A 142 0.02 -5.33 -6.88
C GLY A 142 -0.69 -6.57 -6.37
N ILE A 143 -0.39 -7.74 -6.94
CA ILE A 143 -0.96 -9.02 -6.49
C ILE A 143 -0.65 -9.30 -5.01
N VAL A 144 0.55 -8.94 -4.54
CA VAL A 144 0.95 -9.12 -3.13
C VAL A 144 0.15 -8.16 -2.25
N ILE A 145 0.04 -6.89 -2.67
CA ILE A 145 -0.73 -5.86 -1.96
C ILE A 145 -2.20 -6.29 -1.84
N LEU A 146 -2.78 -6.79 -2.93
CA LEU A 146 -4.17 -7.27 -2.95
C LEU A 146 -4.40 -8.50 -2.08
N LYS A 147 -3.49 -9.48 -2.09
CA LYS A 147 -3.58 -10.66 -1.20
C LYS A 147 -3.49 -10.26 0.28
N ILE A 148 -2.64 -9.29 0.61
CA ILE A 148 -2.54 -8.71 1.96
C ILE A 148 -3.82 -8.00 2.38
N MET A 149 -4.39 -7.19 1.49
CA MET A 149 -5.66 -6.52 1.75
C MET A 149 -6.80 -7.52 1.96
N TYR A 150 -6.86 -8.57 1.13
CA TYR A 150 -7.87 -9.62 1.25
C TYR A 150 -7.81 -10.34 2.60
N VAL A 151 -6.61 -10.71 3.05
CA VAL A 151 -6.45 -11.35 4.37
C VAL A 151 -6.78 -10.39 5.51
N SER A 152 -6.43 -9.12 5.40
CA SER A 152 -6.79 -8.11 6.41
C SER A 152 -8.32 -7.93 6.54
N LEU A 153 -9.06 -8.11 5.44
CA LEU A 153 -10.52 -8.12 5.45
C LEU A 153 -11.10 -9.34 6.18
N LEU A 154 -10.48 -10.51 6.07
CA LEU A 154 -10.93 -11.71 6.77
C LEU A 154 -10.77 -11.59 8.29
N GLU A 155 -9.82 -10.78 8.76
CA GLU A 155 -9.59 -10.51 10.18
C GLU A 155 -10.52 -9.45 10.79
N ASN A 156 -11.47 -8.89 10.01
CA ASN A 156 -12.41 -7.86 10.47
C ASN A 156 -13.39 -8.32 11.57
N LYS A 157 -13.24 -9.55 12.07
CA LYS A 157 -13.99 -10.12 13.20
C LYS A 157 -13.42 -9.70 14.55
N TRP A 158 -12.20 -9.17 14.58
CA TRP A 158 -11.51 -8.75 15.80
C TRP A 158 -11.65 -7.24 16.05
N PRO A 159 -11.54 -6.79 17.32
CA PRO A 159 -11.39 -5.36 17.62
C PRO A 159 -10.17 -4.76 16.88
N ILE A 160 -10.27 -3.50 16.44
CA ILE A 160 -9.28 -2.83 15.57
C ILE A 160 -7.81 -3.05 16.00
N PRO A 161 -7.42 -2.94 17.29
CA PRO A 161 -6.04 -3.17 17.69
C PRO A 161 -5.56 -4.60 17.39
N LEU A 162 -6.38 -5.59 17.73
CA LEU A 162 -6.08 -7.01 17.51
C LEU A 162 -6.16 -7.38 16.03
N GLN A 163 -7.15 -6.84 15.31
CA GLN A 163 -7.27 -7.00 13.87
C GLN A 163 -5.98 -6.58 13.16
N ASN A 164 -5.42 -5.42 13.50
CA ASN A 164 -4.19 -4.92 12.87
C ASN A 164 -2.99 -5.84 13.15
N VAL A 165 -2.87 -6.37 14.36
CA VAL A 165 -1.80 -7.31 14.73
C VAL A 165 -1.93 -8.62 13.96
N PHE A 166 -3.12 -9.23 13.95
CA PHE A 166 -3.34 -10.48 13.20
C PHE A 166 -3.18 -10.29 11.70
N SER A 167 -3.71 -9.19 11.16
CA SER A 167 -3.56 -8.82 9.75
C SER A 167 -2.08 -8.69 9.40
N MET A 168 -1.28 -8.00 10.22
CA MET A 168 0.16 -7.87 10.00
C MET A 168 0.88 -9.22 10.00
N ILE A 169 0.62 -10.09 10.99
CA ILE A 169 1.26 -11.40 11.10
C ILE A 169 0.92 -12.28 9.89
N LYS A 170 -0.36 -12.38 9.52
CA LYS A 170 -0.78 -13.21 8.38
C LYS A 170 -0.29 -12.63 7.06
N SER A 171 -0.31 -11.31 6.92
CA SER A 171 0.24 -10.62 5.74
C SER A 171 1.74 -10.86 5.58
N HIS A 172 2.49 -10.94 6.68
CA HIS A 172 3.92 -11.23 6.66
C HIS A 172 4.19 -12.60 6.06
N LYS A 173 3.44 -13.61 6.51
CA LYS A 173 3.53 -14.98 5.98
C LYS A 173 3.24 -15.01 4.46
N ILE A 174 2.19 -14.32 4.00
CA ILE A 174 1.85 -14.24 2.57
C ILE A 174 2.99 -13.68 1.74
N ALA A 175 3.59 -12.58 2.19
CA ALA A 175 4.68 -11.95 1.44
C ALA A 175 5.95 -12.81 1.44
N VAL A 176 6.26 -13.50 2.54
CA VAL A 176 7.36 -14.47 2.59
C VAL A 176 7.13 -15.64 1.64
N ASP A 177 5.94 -16.24 1.68
CA ASP A 177 5.58 -17.38 0.83
C ASP A 177 5.56 -16.99 -0.66
N PHE A 178 5.05 -15.80 -0.98
CA PHE A 178 5.12 -15.25 -2.33
C PHE A 178 6.57 -15.10 -2.79
N LYS A 179 7.42 -14.44 -2.00
CA LYS A 179 8.85 -14.26 -2.32
C LYS A 179 9.56 -15.60 -2.54
N LYS A 180 9.26 -16.62 -1.74
CA LYS A 180 9.81 -17.98 -1.93
C LYS A 180 9.41 -18.58 -3.29
N LYS A 181 8.17 -18.34 -3.73
CA LYS A 181 7.64 -18.88 -4.99
C LYS A 181 8.16 -18.13 -6.22
N THR A 182 8.29 -16.82 -6.15
CA THR A 182 8.59 -15.95 -7.32
C THR A 182 10.03 -15.43 -7.33
N GLY A 183 10.81 -15.64 -6.27
CA GLY A 183 12.17 -15.12 -6.12
C GLY A 183 12.24 -13.65 -5.71
N SER A 184 11.24 -12.82 -6.05
CA SER A 184 11.19 -11.40 -5.69
C SER A 184 9.76 -10.94 -5.32
N LEU A 185 9.70 -9.85 -4.55
CA LEU A 185 8.46 -9.10 -4.31
C LEU A 185 8.25 -7.97 -5.33
N PHE A 186 9.30 -7.65 -6.09
CA PHE A 186 9.29 -6.54 -7.04
C PHE A 186 8.78 -6.98 -8.40
N CYS A 187 7.86 -6.21 -8.96
CA CYS A 187 7.22 -6.60 -10.23
C CYS A 187 8.16 -6.59 -11.43
N LYS A 188 9.17 -5.73 -11.42
CA LYS A 188 10.23 -5.71 -12.45
C LYS A 188 11.10 -6.98 -12.47
N ASP A 189 11.22 -7.67 -11.34
CA ASP A 189 12.11 -8.83 -11.20
C ASP A 189 11.40 -10.16 -11.53
N ILE A 190 10.08 -10.11 -11.74
CA ILE A 190 9.23 -11.28 -11.93
C ILE A 190 8.94 -11.41 -13.43
N LYS A 191 9.35 -12.54 -14.03
CA LYS A 191 9.09 -12.84 -15.44
C LYS A 191 7.61 -13.27 -15.62
N GLY A 192 6.80 -12.43 -16.26
CA GLY A 192 5.40 -12.70 -16.66
C GLY A 192 4.33 -11.99 -15.82
N CYS A 193 3.14 -11.71 -16.40
CA CYS A 193 1.98 -11.25 -15.62
C CYS A 193 1.43 -12.45 -14.82
N PHE A 194 1.51 -12.40 -13.49
CA PHE A 194 0.94 -13.45 -12.64
C PHE A 194 -0.58 -13.28 -12.50
N SER A 195 -1.32 -14.36 -12.76
CA SER A 195 -2.74 -14.48 -12.42
C SER A 195 -2.94 -14.28 -10.92
N ILE A 196 -3.97 -13.51 -10.53
CA ILE A 196 -4.30 -13.18 -9.13
C ILE A 196 -4.79 -14.40 -8.32
N TYR A 197 -4.95 -15.56 -8.95
CA TYR A 197 -5.38 -16.81 -8.30
C TYR A 197 -4.16 -17.65 -7.91
#